data_AF-A0AAE0KI06-F1
#
_entry.id   AF-A0AAE0KI06-F1
#
_cell.length_a   1.000
_cell.length_b   1.000
_cell.length_c   1.000
_cell.angle_alpha   90.00
_cell.angle_beta   90.00
_cell.angle_gamma   90.00
#
_symmetry.space_group_name_H-M   'P 1'
#
loop_
_entity.id
_entity.type
_entity.pdbx_description
1 polymer ?
#
loop_
_entity_poly.entity_id
_entity_poly.type
_entity_poly.pdbx_seq_one_letter_code
_entity_poly.pdbx_strand_id
1 'polypeptide(L)'
;SGLSGEALALARFLEETGIRTLLFTGINTDQSVIGTLLDAYNQGFDCILLGDGCGTDSPRYAQLSVEYSCRRNWGFLSSCEGLYNAANEM
;
A
#
# COMPACT_ATOMS: atom_id res chain seq x y z
N SER A 1 5.38 -4.84 10.09
CA SER A 1 4.20 -4.88 9.22
C SER A 1 2.95 -4.70 10.05
N GLY A 2 1.91 -4.05 9.48
CA GLY A 2 0.59 -3.91 10.08
C GLY A 2 -0.43 -4.99 9.71
N LEU A 3 -0.09 -6.03 8.94
CA LEU A 3 -1.07 -7.03 8.47
C LEU A 3 -0.62 -8.52 8.52
N SER A 4 0.55 -8.83 9.06
CA SER A 4 1.08 -10.22 9.10
C SER A 4 0.40 -11.17 10.08
N GLY A 5 -0.58 -10.72 10.88
CA GLY A 5 -1.17 -11.52 11.96
C GLY A 5 -2.69 -11.58 11.88
N GLU A 6 -3.25 -12.79 11.71
CA GLU A 6 -4.71 -13.04 11.66
C GLU A 6 -5.45 -12.54 12.92
N ALA A 7 -4.75 -12.49 14.06
CA ALA A 7 -5.30 -11.98 15.32
C ALA A 7 -5.29 -10.44 15.44
N LEU A 8 -4.77 -9.71 14.46
CA LEU A 8 -4.74 -8.25 14.51
C LEU A 8 -6.12 -7.68 14.19
N ALA A 9 -6.53 -6.65 14.93
CA ALA A 9 -7.85 -6.01 14.76
C ALA A 9 -8.11 -5.56 13.31
N LEU A 10 -7.08 -5.11 12.59
CA LEU A 10 -7.20 -4.71 11.18
C LEU A 10 -7.49 -5.90 10.25
N ALA A 11 -6.78 -7.02 10.40
CA ALA A 11 -6.98 -8.20 9.55
C ALA A 11 -8.43 -8.72 9.68
N ARG A 12 -8.91 -8.84 10.93
CA ARG A 12 -10.31 -9.20 11.21
C ARG A 12 -11.31 -8.21 10.64
N PHE A 13 -11.07 -6.91 10.81
CA PHE A 13 -11.95 -5.88 10.27
C PHE A 13 -12.07 -5.98 8.74
N LEU A 14 -10.95 -6.17 8.03
CA LEU A 14 -10.95 -6.30 6.58
C LEU A 14 -11.69 -7.56 6.12
N GLU A 15 -11.52 -8.68 6.82
CA GLU A 15 -12.27 -9.92 6.55
C GLU A 15 -13.78 -9.74 6.77
N GLU A 16 -14.18 -9.20 7.92
CA GLU A 16 -15.59 -9.01 8.31
C GLU A 16 -16.32 -8.00 7.41
N THR A 17 -15.62 -6.99 6.90
CA THR A 17 -16.21 -5.95 6.03
C THR A 17 -16.19 -6.30 4.55
N GLY A 18 -15.44 -7.34 4.14
CA GLY A 18 -15.31 -7.73 2.75
C GLY A 18 -14.58 -6.72 1.87
N ILE A 19 -13.83 -5.78 2.46
CA ILE A 19 -12.98 -4.83 1.71
C ILE A 19 -11.90 -5.62 0.96
N ARG A 20 -11.72 -5.33 -0.33
CA ARG A 20 -10.74 -6.04 -1.19
C ARG A 20 -9.62 -5.14 -1.72
N THR A 21 -9.85 -3.83 -1.80
CA THR A 21 -8.88 -2.87 -2.32
C THR A 21 -8.34 -2.00 -1.20
N LEU A 22 -7.01 -1.92 -1.09
CA LEU A 22 -6.32 -1.17 -0.05
C LEU A 22 -5.37 -0.15 -0.67
N LEU A 23 -5.44 1.08 -0.18
CA LEU A 23 -4.53 2.16 -0.53
C LEU A 23 -3.45 2.31 0.54
N PHE A 24 -2.19 2.38 0.12
CA PHE A 24 -1.01 2.46 0.99
C PHE A 24 -0.34 3.83 0.85
N THR A 25 -0.03 4.42 2.00
CA THR A 25 0.60 5.73 2.17
C THR A 25 1.39 5.77 3.48
N GLY A 26 2.24 6.78 3.71
CA GLY A 26 2.96 6.99 4.97
C GLY A 26 4.46 6.72 4.94
N ILE A 27 5.05 6.44 6.11
CA ILE A 27 6.50 6.30 6.31
C ILE A 27 6.84 5.05 7.17
N ASN A 28 8.00 4.41 7.01
CA ASN A 28 8.98 4.58 5.93
C ASN A 28 8.61 3.68 4.75
N THR A 29 8.74 4.22 3.53
CA THR A 29 8.34 3.56 2.27
C THR A 29 8.98 2.19 2.09
N ASP A 30 10.28 2.10 2.35
CA ASP A 30 11.14 0.91 2.26
C ASP A 30 11.11 0.02 3.51
N GLN A 31 10.26 0.32 4.49
CA GLN A 31 10.11 -0.46 5.73
C GLN A 31 8.64 -0.80 6.01
N SER A 32 7.98 -0.04 6.88
CA SER A 32 6.62 -0.32 7.35
C SER A 32 5.58 -0.34 6.24
N VAL A 33 5.71 0.56 5.26
CA VAL A 33 4.77 0.66 4.13
C VAL A 33 4.89 -0.58 3.25
N ILE A 34 6.08 -0.86 2.69
CA ILE A 34 6.29 -2.06 1.86
C ILE A 34 5.99 -3.34 2.63
N GLY A 35 6.37 -3.44 3.90
CA GLY A 35 6.11 -4.65 4.70
C GLY A 35 4.61 -4.93 4.85
N THR A 36 3.80 -3.88 5.08
CA THR A 36 2.34 -4.04 5.19
C THR A 36 1.70 -4.29 3.83
N LEU A 37 2.20 -3.65 2.77
CA LEU A 37 1.74 -3.88 1.40
C LEU A 37 1.98 -5.32 0.95
N LEU A 38 3.17 -5.87 1.23
CA LEU A 38 3.50 -7.26 0.86
C LEU A 38 2.61 -8.27 1.58
N ASP A 39 2.29 -8.03 2.86
CA ASP A 39 1.37 -8.91 3.58
C ASP A 39 -0.05 -8.86 3.03
N ALA A 40 -0.52 -7.67 2.65
CA ALA A 40 -1.81 -7.52 1.98
C ALA A 40 -1.83 -8.20 0.60
N TYR A 41 -0.78 -7.99 -0.20
CA TYR A 41 -0.63 -8.67 -1.49
C TYR A 41 -0.66 -10.19 -1.33
N ASN A 42 0.08 -10.75 -0.36
CA ASN A 42 0.10 -12.19 -0.08
C ASN A 42 -1.25 -12.73 0.40
N GLN A 43 -2.09 -11.89 1.00
CA GLN A 43 -3.46 -12.22 1.41
C GLN A 43 -4.50 -12.01 0.28
N GLY A 44 -4.07 -11.55 -0.90
CA GLY A 44 -4.91 -11.41 -2.09
C GLY A 44 -5.69 -10.09 -2.18
N PHE A 45 -5.24 -9.04 -1.48
CA PHE A 45 -5.82 -7.69 -1.63
C PHE A 45 -5.32 -7.00 -2.90
N ASP A 46 -6.19 -6.19 -3.53
CA ASP A 46 -5.79 -5.25 -4.58
C ASP A 46 -5.05 -4.07 -3.92
N CYS A 47 -3.73 -4.04 -4.07
CA CYS A 47 -2.89 -3.05 -3.41
C CYS A 47 -2.59 -1.86 -4.33
N ILE A 48 -2.81 -0.64 -3.84
CA ILE A 48 -2.49 0.62 -4.54
C ILE A 48 -1.54 1.43 -3.67
N LEU A 49 -0.31 1.65 -4.12
CA LEU A 49 0.64 2.54 -3.44
C LEU A 49 0.48 3.97 -3.97
N LEU A 50 0.32 4.94 -3.07
CA LEU A 50 0.34 6.37 -3.41
C LEU A 50 1.77 6.89 -3.27
N GLY A 51 2.51 6.95 -4.38
CA GLY A 51 3.96 7.21 -4.36
C GLY A 51 4.33 8.57 -3.76
N ASP A 52 3.53 9.60 -4.03
CA ASP A 52 3.66 10.96 -3.49
C ASP A 52 3.03 11.14 -2.10
N GLY A 53 2.28 10.14 -1.60
CA GLY A 53 1.86 10.03 -0.21
C GLY A 53 2.86 9.31 0.69
N CYS A 54 3.92 8.75 0.10
CA CYS A 54 4.93 7.95 0.79
C CYS A 54 6.27 8.69 0.92
N GLY A 55 6.96 8.45 2.03
CA GLY A 55 8.28 9.01 2.30
C GLY A 55 9.22 8.07 3.04
N THR A 56 10.51 8.35 2.98
CA THR A 56 11.57 7.70 3.77
C THR A 56 12.78 8.62 3.87
N ASP A 57 13.56 8.48 4.93
CA ASP A 57 14.87 9.13 5.12
C ASP A 57 16.03 8.31 4.52
N SER A 58 15.77 7.09 4.07
CA SER A 58 16.68 6.31 3.24
C SER A 58 17.02 7.02 1.93
N PRO A 59 18.15 6.69 1.27
CA PRO A 59 18.47 7.22 -0.05
C PRO A 59 17.35 7.01 -1.07
N ARG A 60 17.18 7.96 -2.01
CA ARG A 60 16.06 7.98 -2.97
C ARG A 60 15.83 6.66 -3.72
N TYR A 61 16.89 5.91 -4.01
CA TYR A 61 16.78 4.62 -4.70
C TYR A 61 16.03 3.56 -3.90
N ALA A 62 15.96 3.67 -2.56
CA ALA A 62 15.17 2.77 -1.73
C ALA A 62 13.68 2.89 -2.06
N GLN A 63 13.16 4.12 -2.07
CA GLN A 63 11.77 4.38 -2.48
C GLN A 63 11.52 4.02 -3.96
N LEU A 64 12.44 4.36 -4.86
CA LEU A 64 12.30 3.99 -6.28
C LEU A 64 12.21 2.47 -6.49
N SER A 65 12.94 1.69 -5.70
CA SER A 65 12.87 0.22 -5.74
C SER A 65 11.49 -0.30 -5.32
N VAL A 66 10.91 0.28 -4.26
CA VAL A 66 9.54 -0.04 -3.82
C VAL A 66 8.52 0.33 -4.89
N GLU A 67 8.58 1.55 -5.42
CA GLU A 67 7.67 2.04 -6.47
C GLU A 67 7.75 1.17 -7.73
N TYR A 68 8.96 0.84 -8.18
CA TYR A 68 9.19 -0.04 -9.33
C TYR A 68 8.59 -1.44 -9.11
N SER A 69 8.87 -2.04 -7.96
CA SER A 69 8.41 -3.40 -7.64
C SER A 69 6.91 -3.46 -7.41
N CYS A 70 6.32 -2.46 -6.76
CA CYS A 70 4.88 -2.35 -6.58
C CYS A 70 4.17 -2.31 -7.93
N ARG A 71 4.58 -1.40 -8.82
CA ARG A 71 4.03 -1.26 -10.18
C ARG A 71 4.13 -2.53 -11.02
N ARG A 72 5.13 -3.39 -10.75
CA ARG A 72 5.40 -4.57 -11.58
C ARG A 72 4.82 -5.87 -11.02
N ASN A 73 4.80 -6.02 -9.70
CA ASN A 73 4.62 -7.32 -9.05
C ASN A 73 3.53 -7.33 -7.98
N TRP A 74 3.32 -6.24 -7.25
CA TRP A 74 2.52 -6.28 -6.00
C TRP A 74 1.21 -5.48 -6.07
N GLY A 75 0.98 -4.76 -7.17
CA GLY A 75 -0.25 -4.00 -7.36
C GLY A 75 -0.10 -2.82 -8.31
N PHE A 76 -0.66 -1.68 -7.93
CA PHE A 76 -0.69 -0.45 -8.72
C PHE A 76 0.06 0.67 -8.01
N LEU A 77 0.69 1.54 -8.80
CA LEU A 77 1.28 2.79 -8.33
C LEU A 77 0.42 3.95 -8.84
N SER A 78 -0.02 4.82 -7.94
CA SER A 78 -0.78 6.03 -8.26
C SER A 78 -0.23 7.24 -7.50
N SER A 79 -0.91 8.37 -7.62
CA SER A 79 -0.66 9.61 -6.88
C SER A 79 -1.89 10.03 -6.06
N CYS A 80 -1.67 10.87 -5.05
CA CYS A 80 -2.74 11.52 -4.29
C CYS A 80 -3.66 12.35 -5.18
N GLU A 81 -3.12 13.01 -6.21
CA GLU A 81 -3.92 13.71 -7.23
C GLU A 81 -4.76 12.73 -8.06
N GLY A 82 -4.18 11.59 -8.47
CA GLY A 82 -4.91 10.55 -9.19
C GLY A 82 -6.07 9.97 -8.37
N LEU A 83 -5.86 9.76 -7.08
CA LEU A 83 -6.92 9.38 -6.14
C LEU A 83 -8.01 10.46 -6.05
N TYR A 84 -7.62 11.74 -5.89
CA TYR A 84 -8.56 12.85 -5.79
C TYR A 84 -9.46 12.95 -7.03
N ASN A 85 -8.89 12.89 -8.24
CA ASN A 85 -9.68 12.96 -9.47
C ASN A 85 -10.63 11.75 -9.58
N ALA A 86 -10.13 10.53 -9.34
CA ALA A 86 -10.94 9.32 -9.41
C ALA A 86 -12.12 9.32 -8.41
N ALA A 87 -11.96 9.95 -7.24
CA ALA A 87 -13.01 10.04 -6.23
C ALA A 87 -14.09 11.10 -6.55
N ASN A 88 -13.76 12.12 -7.34
CA ASN A 88 -14.66 13.24 -7.66
C ASN A 88 -15.31 13.16 -9.05
N GLU A 89 -14.84 12.25 -9.90
CA GLU A 89 -15.40 12.00 -11.24
C GLU A 89 -16.48 10.90 -11.25
N MET A 90 -16.95 10.46 -10.07
CA MET A 90 -18.09 9.56 -9.89
C MET A 90 -19.41 10.32 -9.75
#